data_AF-A0A955G3D4-F1
#
_entry.id   AF-A0A955G3D4-F1
#
_cell.length_a   1.000
_cell.length_b   1.000
_cell.length_c   1.000
_cell.angle_alpha   90.00
_cell.angle_beta   90.00
_cell.angle_gamma   90.00
#
_symmetry.space_group_name_H-M   'P 1'
#
loop_
_entity.id
_entity.type
_entity.pdbx_description
1 polymer ?
#
loop_
_entity_poly.entity_id
_entity_poly.type
_entity_poly.pdbx_seq_one_letter_code
_entity_poly.pdbx_strand_id
1 'polypeptide(L)' 'MAVQRKPKGNTKDIDVKAAEKFISGASKPVSDKPKKVPVALRFDADLLASIDAMASRRGMSRNAIISYWCSKGVENE' A
#
# COMPACT_ATOMS: atom_id res chain seq x y z
N MET A 1 -41.61 17.03 -18.06
CA MET A 1 -40.92 16.43 -16.90
C MET A 1 -41.20 14.94 -16.89
N ALA A 2 -40.19 14.09 -17.00
CA ALA A 2 -40.36 12.63 -17.05
C ALA A 2 -40.31 12.06 -15.62
N VAL A 3 -41.42 11.50 -15.15
CA VAL A 3 -41.50 10.84 -13.85
C VAL A 3 -40.88 9.45 -13.97
N GLN A 4 -39.69 9.27 -13.39
CA GLN A 4 -39.01 7.98 -13.33
C GLN A 4 -39.88 6.96 -12.58
N ARG A 5 -40.10 5.80 -13.21
CA ARG A 5 -40.86 4.68 -12.62
C ARG A 5 -40.10 4.10 -11.43
N LYS A 6 -40.79 3.97 -10.30
CA LYS A 6 -40.30 3.35 -9.07
C LYS A 6 -39.80 1.93 -9.37
N PRO A 7 -38.52 1.59 -9.10
CA PRO A 7 -38.03 0.25 -9.33
C PRO A 7 -38.77 -0.74 -8.44
N LYS A 8 -39.33 -1.80 -9.02
CA LYS A 8 -39.91 -2.92 -8.28
C LYS A 8 -38.74 -3.65 -7.61
N GLY A 9 -38.65 -3.50 -6.28
CA GLY A 9 -37.63 -4.15 -5.49
C GLY A 9 -37.82 -5.66 -5.50
N ASN A 10 -37.07 -6.37 -6.35
CA ASN A 10 -36.78 -7.77 -6.11
C ASN A 10 -35.69 -7.83 -5.04
N THR A 11 -36.10 -7.75 -3.77
CA THR A 11 -35.25 -8.20 -2.66
C THR A 11 -35.15 -9.71 -2.75
N LYS A 12 -34.18 -10.19 -3.55
CA LYS A 12 -33.78 -11.60 -3.51
C LYS A 12 -33.36 -11.91 -2.07
N ASP A 13 -33.78 -13.06 -1.57
CA ASP A 13 -33.36 -13.59 -0.27
C ASP A 13 -31.86 -13.37 -0.09
N ILE A 14 -31.49 -12.79 1.04
CA ILE A 14 -30.10 -12.50 1.39
C ILE A 14 -29.38 -13.85 1.44
N ASP A 15 -28.44 -14.06 0.52
CA ASP A 15 -27.60 -15.27 0.51
C ASP A 15 -26.62 -15.19 1.69
N VAL A 16 -27.06 -15.71 2.84
CA VAL A 16 -26.30 -15.74 4.09
C VAL A 16 -24.96 -16.42 3.89
N LYS A 17 -24.87 -17.45 3.02
CA LYS A 17 -23.60 -18.14 2.74
C LYS A 17 -22.64 -17.27 1.94
N ALA A 18 -23.14 -16.43 1.04
CA ALA A 18 -22.31 -15.44 0.34
C ALA A 18 -21.81 -14.35 1.29
N ALA A 19 -22.66 -13.91 2.23
CA ALA A 19 -22.28 -12.94 3.26
C ALA A 19 -21.23 -13.51 4.24
N GLU A 20 -21.39 -14.76 4.68
CA GLU A 20 -20.42 -15.45 5.55
C GLU A 20 -19.06 -15.63 4.87
N LYS A 21 -19.02 -15.96 3.57
CA LYS A 21 -17.78 -16.04 2.79
C LYS A 21 -17.07 -14.69 2.64
N PHE A 22 -17.83 -13.61 2.55
CA PHE A 22 -17.28 -12.25 2.51
C PHE A 22 -16.65 -11.87 3.87
N ILE A 23 -17.33 -12.18 4.97
CA ILE A 23 -16.84 -11.92 6.34
C ILE A 23 -15.59 -12.77 6.65
N SER A 24 -15.59 -14.05 6.27
CA SER A 24 -14.44 -14.94 6.53
C SER A 24 -13.18 -14.54 5.76
N GLY A 25 -13.33 -13.96 4.57
CA GLY A 25 -12.23 -13.40 3.80
C GLY A 25 -11.57 -12.17 4.46
N ALA A 26 -12.33 -11.38 5.22
CA ALA A 26 -11.86 -10.20 5.92
C ALA A 26 -11.13 -10.52 7.25
N SER A 27 -11.36 -11.71 7.82
CA SER A 27 -10.74 -12.16 9.07
C SER A 27 -9.37 -12.82 8.88
N LYS A 28 -8.81 -12.84 7.67
CA LYS A 28 -7.43 -13.32 7.49
C LYS A 28 -6.52 -12.48 8.39
N PRO A 29 -5.78 -13.08 9.33
CA PRO A 29 -4.85 -12.33 10.15
C PRO A 29 -3.90 -11.61 9.20
N VAL A 30 -3.89 -10.28 9.30
CA VAL A 30 -2.88 -9.46 8.63
C VAL A 30 -1.56 -10.04 9.09
N SER A 31 -0.81 -10.67 8.17
CA SER A 31 0.48 -11.29 8.49
C SER A 31 1.24 -10.40 9.46
N ASP A 32 1.75 -10.95 10.57
CA ASP A 32 2.56 -10.24 11.57
C ASP A 32 3.85 -9.74 10.92
N LYS A 33 3.73 -8.67 10.11
CA LYS A 33 4.90 -8.02 9.54
C LYS A 33 5.60 -7.37 10.72
N PRO A 34 6.91 -7.65 10.91
CA PRO A 34 7.66 -7.01 11.98
C PRO A 34 7.48 -5.50 11.86
N LYS A 35 7.14 -4.86 12.99
CA LYS A 35 6.94 -3.41 13.03
C LYS A 35 8.22 -2.74 12.54
N LYS A 36 8.08 -1.80 11.62
CA LYS A 36 9.21 -1.02 11.11
C LYS A 36 9.82 -0.24 12.26
N VAL A 37 11.09 -0.48 12.55
CA VAL A 37 11.86 0.31 13.53
C VAL A 37 12.38 1.56 12.81
N PRO A 38 12.03 2.77 13.25
CA PRO A 38 12.57 3.98 12.67
C PRO A 38 14.07 4.09 13.00
N VAL A 39 14.90 4.27 11.98
CA VAL A 39 16.35 4.45 12.13
C VAL A 39 16.72 5.82 11.58
N ALA A 40 17.43 6.62 12.39
CA ALA A 40 17.94 7.90 11.96
C ALA A 40 19.25 7.72 11.16
N LEU A 41 19.19 7.98 9.86
CA LEU A 41 20.34 7.98 8.97
C LEU A 41 20.89 9.41 8.84
N ARG A 42 22.21 9.57 8.93
CA ARG A 42 22.90 10.85 8.72
C ARG A 42 23.61 10.82 7.38
N PHE A 43 23.34 11.83 6.57
CA PHE A 43 23.99 12.04 5.28
C PHE A 43 24.64 13.41 5.28
N ASP A 44 25.72 13.54 4.53
CA ASP A 44 26.21 14.85 4.13
C ASP A 44 25.17 15.58 3.26
N ALA A 45 25.18 16.92 3.30
CA ALA A 45 24.17 17.74 2.65
C ALA A 45 24.16 17.56 1.13
N ASP A 46 25.35 17.51 0.51
CA ASP A 46 25.49 17.35 -0.93
C ASP A 46 25.00 15.97 -1.40
N LEU A 47 25.32 14.94 -0.63
CA LEU A 47 24.84 13.58 -0.88
C LEU A 47 23.32 13.52 -0.74
N LEU A 48 22.74 14.13 0.30
CA LEU A 48 21.30 14.16 0.48
C LEU A 48 20.58 14.86 -0.68
N ALA A 49 21.12 15.97 -1.17
CA ALA A 49 20.57 16.68 -2.33
C ALA A 49 20.59 15.81 -3.60
N SER A 50 21.68 15.05 -3.81
CA SER A 50 21.78 14.13 -4.95
C SER A 50 20.74 12.99 -4.88
N ILE A 51 20.46 12.47 -3.69
CA ILE A 51 19.44 11.44 -3.45
C ILE A 51 18.05 12.02 -3.76
N ASP A 52 17.78 13.25 -3.34
CA ASP A 52 16.50 13.92 -3.61
C ASP A 52 16.28 14.17 -5.09
N ALA A 53 17.33 14.61 -5.81
CA ALA A 53 17.27 14.76 -7.26
C ALA A 53 16.97 13.43 -7.96
N MET A 54 17.59 12.32 -7.49
CA MET A 54 17.32 10.99 -8.03
C MET A 54 15.89 10.52 -7.73
N ALA A 55 15.41 10.74 -6.51
CA ALA A 55 14.07 10.39 -6.08
C ALA A 55 13.02 11.11 -6.94
N SER A 56 13.19 12.42 -7.14
CA SER A 56 12.32 13.22 -8.01
C SER A 56 12.33 12.74 -9.46
N ARG A 57 13.51 12.45 -10.03
CA ARG A 57 13.62 11.95 -11.42
C ARG A 57 12.91 10.62 -11.63
N ARG A 58 12.86 9.77 -10.61
CA ARG A 58 12.25 8.44 -10.68
C ARG A 58 10.81 8.38 -10.16
N GLY A 59 10.25 9.50 -9.69
CA GLY A 59 8.91 9.53 -9.08
C GLY A 59 8.79 8.67 -7.82
N MET A 60 9.89 8.51 -7.08
CA MET A 60 9.94 7.67 -5.89
C MET A 60 10.20 8.51 -4.64
N SER A 61 9.84 7.98 -3.47
CA SER A 61 10.21 8.63 -2.21
C SER A 61 11.72 8.49 -1.93
N ARG A 62 12.29 9.46 -1.21
CA ARG A 62 13.68 9.38 -0.71
C ARG A 62 13.96 8.05 -0.02
N ASN A 63 13.05 7.61 0.86
CA ASN A 63 13.22 6.36 1.60
C ASN A 63 13.21 5.12 0.69
N ALA A 64 12.44 5.14 -0.40
CA ALA A 64 12.44 4.05 -1.37
C ALA A 64 13.78 3.96 -2.14
N ILE A 65 14.34 5.10 -2.54
CA ILE A 65 15.68 5.14 -3.17
C ILE A 65 16.75 4.59 -2.21
N ILE A 66 16.75 5.04 -0.96
CA ILE A 66 17.71 4.58 0.05
C ILE A 66 17.57 3.07 0.25
N SER A 67 16.35 2.58 0.45
CA SER A 67 16.10 1.14 0.67
C SER A 67 16.53 0.29 -0.52
N TYR A 68 16.24 0.73 -1.75
CA TYR A 68 16.65 0.03 -2.98
C TYR A 68 18.18 -0.14 -3.07
N TRP A 69 18.92 0.94 -2.85
CA TRP A 69 20.39 0.89 -2.93
C TRP A 69 21.01 0.10 -1.79
N CYS A 70 20.42 0.13 -0.58
CA CYS A 70 20.83 -0.76 0.51
C CYS A 70 20.62 -2.24 0.13
N SER A 71 19.44 -2.62 -0.36
CA SER A 71 19.18 -4.00 -0.82
C SER A 71 20.14 -4.43 -1.93
N LYS A 72 20.33 -3.57 -2.94
CA LYS A 72 21.27 -3.82 -4.02
C LYS A 72 22.71 -3.98 -3.52
N GLY A 73 23.12 -3.23 -2.50
CA GLY A 73 24.45 -3.37 -1.89
C GLY A 73 24.65 -4.76 -1.27
N VAL A 74 23.65 -5.24 -0.52
CA VAL A 74 23.68 -6.57 0.13
C VAL A 74 23.65 -7.71 -0.90
N GLU A 75 22.92 -7.57 -1.99
CA GLU A 75 22.84 -8.61 -3.03
C GLU A 75 24.13 -8.77 -3.86
N ASN A 76 25.02 -7.78 -3.85
CA ASN A 76 26.28 -7.80 -4.61
C ASN A 76 27.51 -8.18 -3.75
N GLU A 77 27.30 -8.54 -2.48
CA GLU A 77 28.31 -9.06 -1.55
C GLU A 77 28.29 -10.60 -1.54
#